data_AF-A0A183KEN2-F1
#
_entry.id   AF-A0A183KEN2-F1
#
_cell.length_a   1.000
_cell.length_b   1.000
_cell.length_c   1.000
_cell.angle_alpha   90.00
_cell.angle_beta   90.00
_cell.angle_gamma   90.00
#
_symmetry.space_group_name_H-M   'P 1'
#
loop_
_entity.id
_entity.type
_entity.pdbx_description
1 polymer ?
#
loop_
_entity_poly.entity_id
_entity_poly.type
_entity_poly.pdbx_seq_one_letter_code
_entity_poly.pdbx_strand_id
1 'polypeptide(L)'
;MKVKLKKHWTVRRTISQKFNTAFLRDTDKLNKFQMVLSNKFQAFHDLLNGEETTLESNWKGIKEAITSTFHEVLGHKKAAINTSRTRAEKARSQQASEEEHQN
;
A
#
# COMPACT_ATOMS: atom_id res chain seq x y z
N MET A 1 -28.83 13.47 -16.05
CA MET A 1 -27.59 12.83 -15.49
C MET A 1 -27.39 13.05 -13.97
N LYS A 2 -27.71 14.24 -13.44
CA LYS A 2 -27.49 14.66 -12.02
C LYS A 2 -28.03 13.69 -10.94
N VAL A 3 -29.16 13.04 -11.20
CA VAL A 3 -29.82 12.13 -10.25
C VAL A 3 -29.07 10.79 -10.09
N LYS A 4 -28.42 10.31 -11.16
CA LYS A 4 -27.65 9.05 -11.14
C LYS A 4 -26.37 9.21 -10.31
N LEU A 5 -25.68 10.35 -10.43
CA LEU A 5 -24.48 10.65 -9.66
C LEU A 5 -24.77 10.75 -8.15
N LYS A 6 -25.90 11.38 -7.77
CA LYS A 6 -26.36 11.42 -6.37
C LYS A 6 -26.57 10.03 -5.79
N LYS A 7 -27.18 9.10 -6.55
CA LYS A 7 -27.35 7.71 -6.12
C LYS A 7 -26.01 7.00 -5.89
N HIS A 8 -25.06 7.10 -6.82
CA HIS A 8 -23.72 6.50 -6.65
C HIS A 8 -22.95 7.09 -5.47
N TRP A 9 -23.03 8.41 -5.28
CA TRP A 9 -22.42 9.10 -4.15
C TRP A 9 -23.00 8.62 -2.81
N THR A 10 -24.33 8.53 -2.71
CA THR A 10 -25.00 8.03 -1.50
C THR A 10 -24.62 6.59 -1.20
N VAL A 11 -24.62 5.71 -2.20
CA VAL A 11 -24.21 4.30 -2.04
C VAL A 11 -22.76 4.20 -1.55
N ARG A 12 -21.83 4.96 -2.16
CA ARG A 12 -20.42 4.97 -1.75
C ARG A 12 -20.24 5.49 -0.32
N ARG A 13 -20.99 6.53 0.07
CA ARG A 13 -21.00 7.05 1.44
C ARG A 13 -21.51 6.02 2.44
N THR A 14 -22.60 5.33 2.13
CA THR A 14 -23.14 4.26 2.99
C THR A 14 -22.16 3.10 3.14
N ILE A 15 -21.49 2.69 2.07
CA ILE A 15 -20.47 1.63 2.11
C ILE A 15 -19.28 2.04 2.99
N SER A 16 -18.76 3.27 2.83
CA SER A 16 -17.68 3.78 3.68
C SER A 16 -18.09 3.88 5.16
N GLN A 17 -19.31 4.34 5.45
CA GLN A 17 -19.80 4.39 6.83
C GLN A 17 -19.90 3.00 7.45
N LYS A 18 -20.44 2.01 6.72
CA LYS A 18 -20.52 0.62 7.19
C LYS A 18 -19.13 0.02 7.41
N PHE A 19 -18.20 0.28 6.50
CA PHE A 19 -16.81 -0.15 6.63
C PHE A 19 -16.15 0.45 7.87
N ASN A 20 -16.24 1.76 8.07
CA ASN A 20 -15.67 2.43 9.25
C ASN A 20 -16.31 1.90 10.55
N THR A 21 -17.62 1.69 10.57
CA THR A 21 -18.31 1.17 11.76
C THR A 21 -17.90 -0.27 12.07
N ALA A 22 -17.75 -1.13 11.07
CA ALA A 22 -17.28 -2.50 11.26
C ALA A 22 -15.82 -2.55 11.69
N PHE A 23 -14.97 -1.70 11.12
CA PHE A 23 -13.55 -1.58 11.46
C PHE A 23 -13.33 -1.08 12.89
N LEU A 24 -14.14 -0.13 13.35
CA LEU A 24 -14.05 0.44 14.71
C LEU A 24 -14.64 -0.47 15.80
N ARG A 25 -15.46 -1.46 15.44
CA ARG A 25 -16.03 -2.42 16.41
C ARG A 25 -15.02 -3.44 16.93
N ASP A 26 -13.95 -3.69 16.17
CA ASP A 26 -12.88 -4.59 16.58
C ASP A 26 -11.74 -3.78 17.21
N THR A 27 -11.91 -3.46 18.50
CA THR A 27 -11.00 -2.57 19.24
C THR A 27 -9.57 -3.13 19.31
N ASP A 28 -9.40 -4.45 19.42
CA ASP A 28 -8.08 -5.10 19.40
C ASP A 28 -7.39 -4.91 18.03
N LYS A 29 -8.12 -5.14 16.94
CA LYS A 29 -7.61 -4.94 15.58
C LYS A 29 -7.32 -3.47 15.28
N LEU A 30 -8.14 -2.55 15.78
CA LEU A 30 -7.93 -1.11 15.64
C LEU A 30 -6.67 -0.64 16.39
N ASN A 31 -6.44 -1.14 17.61
CA ASN A 31 -5.25 -0.81 18.39
C ASN A 31 -3.97 -1.36 17.72
N LYS A 32 -4.03 -2.58 17.18
CA LYS A 32 -2.94 -3.15 16.36
C LYS A 32 -2.69 -2.32 15.10
N PHE A 33 -3.75 -1.89 14.41
CA PHE A 33 -3.63 -1.01 13.25
C PHE A 33 -2.95 0.31 13.60
N GLN A 34 -3.39 0.98 14.67
CA GLN A 34 -2.78 2.21 15.15
C GLN A 34 -1.31 2.04 15.50
N MET A 35 -0.96 0.96 16.21
CA MET A 35 0.42 0.70 16.62
C MET A 35 1.34 0.49 15.40
N VAL A 36 0.92 -0.33 14.44
CA VAL A 36 1.70 -0.58 13.20
C VAL A 36 1.83 0.70 12.38
N LEU A 37 0.76 1.50 12.29
CA LEU A 37 0.77 2.76 11.56
C LEU A 37 1.69 3.79 12.21
N SER A 38 1.61 3.96 13.53
CA SER A 38 2.46 4.89 14.29
C SER A 38 3.94 4.53 14.17
N ASN A 39 4.29 3.24 14.29
CA ASN A 39 5.68 2.78 14.13
C ASN A 39 6.23 3.08 12.72
N LYS A 40 5.41 2.89 11.67
CA LYS A 40 5.81 3.21 10.30
C LYS A 40 5.91 4.73 10.10
N PHE A 41 4.99 5.52 10.65
CA PHE A 41 5.05 6.99 10.58
C PHE A 41 6.28 7.57 11.28
N GLN A 42 6.71 6.98 12.39
CA GLN A 42 7.95 7.35 13.06
C GLN A 42 9.16 7.12 12.13
N ALA A 43 9.24 5.93 11.50
CA ALA A 43 10.30 5.65 10.53
C ALA A 43 10.29 6.62 9.33
N PHE A 44 9.11 7.06 8.88
CA PHE A 44 9.01 8.11 7.86
C PHE A 44 9.47 9.47 8.36
N HIS A 45 9.11 9.85 9.58
CA HIS A 45 9.56 11.10 10.16
C HIS A 45 11.09 11.14 10.30
N ASP A 46 11.68 10.02 10.73
CA ASP A 46 13.14 9.88 10.85
C ASP A 46 13.82 9.93 9.46
N LEU A 47 13.21 9.31 8.45
CA LEU A 47 13.68 9.38 7.05
C LEU A 47 13.56 10.79 6.45
N LEU A 48 12.44 11.49 6.71
CA LEU A 48 12.16 12.84 6.23
C LEU A 48 13.07 13.90 6.86
N ASN A 49 13.49 13.69 8.11
CA ASN A 49 14.40 14.60 8.80
C ASN A 49 15.87 14.35 8.42
N GLY A 50 16.19 13.22 7.80
CA GLY A 50 17.55 12.84 7.40
C GLY A 50 17.96 13.27 5.99
N GLU A 51 17.01 13.53 5.09
CA GLU A 51 17.29 13.84 3.68
C GLU A 51 16.27 14.84 3.10
N GLU A 52 16.74 16.03 2.70
CA GLU A 52 15.97 17.06 1.97
C GLU A 52 15.76 16.65 0.50
N THR A 53 15.31 15.41 0.26
CA THR A 53 14.91 14.99 -1.07
C THR A 53 13.54 15.54 -1.42
N THR A 54 13.34 15.85 -2.71
CA THR A 54 12.12 16.42 -3.28
C THR A 54 10.85 15.88 -2.61
N LEU A 55 10.16 16.75 -1.86
CA LEU A 55 8.95 16.48 -1.07
C LEU A 55 7.92 15.55 -1.74
N GLU A 56 7.89 15.55 -3.08
CA GLU A 56 7.05 14.69 -3.92
C GLU A 56 7.39 13.19 -3.85
N SER A 57 8.68 12.82 -3.84
CA SER A 57 9.11 11.41 -3.71
C SER A 57 8.78 10.86 -2.32
N ASN A 58 9.00 11.69 -1.30
CA ASN A 58 8.68 11.41 0.09
C ASN A 58 7.16 11.25 0.31
N TRP A 59 6.35 12.14 -0.28
CA TRP A 59 4.89 12.03 -0.26
C TRP A 59 4.38 10.75 -0.95
N LYS A 60 5.07 10.29 -2.01
CA LYS A 60 4.78 9.00 -2.65
C LYS A 60 5.07 7.83 -1.71
N GLY A 61 6.21 7.83 -1.01
CA GLY A 61 6.57 6.79 -0.03
C GLY A 61 5.55 6.67 1.12
N ILE A 62 5.09 7.80 1.67
CA ILE A 62 4.05 7.83 2.72
C ILE A 62 2.74 7.19 2.23
N LYS A 63 2.27 7.58 1.03
CA LYS A 63 1.04 7.00 0.45
C LYS A 63 1.17 5.48 0.26
N GLU A 64 2.31 5.00 -0.20
CA GLU A 64 2.55 3.57 -0.43
C GLU A 64 2.57 2.77 0.89
N ALA A 65 3.15 3.31 1.95
CA ALA A 65 3.22 2.61 3.24
C ALA A 65 1.89 2.58 4.01
N ILE A 66 1.10 3.65 3.95
CA ILE A 66 -0.27 3.64 4.47
C ILE A 66 -1.10 2.59 3.74
N THR A 67 -1.00 2.56 2.40
CA THR A 67 -1.68 1.56 1.55
C THR A 67 -1.23 0.14 1.88
N SER A 68 0.06 -0.07 2.12
CA SER A 68 0.62 -1.38 2.51
C SER A 68 0.07 -1.85 3.86
N THR A 69 0.04 -0.96 4.86
CA THR A 69 -0.46 -1.27 6.22
C THR A 69 -1.95 -1.58 6.21
N PHE A 70 -2.73 -0.88 5.39
CA PHE A 70 -4.16 -1.18 5.18
C PHE A 70 -4.37 -2.59 4.63
N HIS A 71 -3.57 -3.01 3.64
CA HIS A 71 -3.66 -4.36 3.09
C HIS A 71 -3.24 -5.45 4.09
N GLU A 72 -2.17 -5.19 4.85
CA GLU A 72 -1.63 -6.09 5.88
C GLU A 72 -2.65 -6.35 7.00
N VAL A 73 -3.23 -5.30 7.55
CA VAL A 73 -4.15 -5.40 8.69
C VAL A 73 -5.57 -5.83 8.30
N LEU A 74 -6.04 -5.44 7.11
CA LEU A 74 -7.35 -5.90 6.61
C LEU A 74 -7.30 -7.33 6.07
N GLY A 75 -6.12 -7.96 5.97
CA GLY A 75 -5.99 -9.34 5.50
C GLY A 75 -6.36 -9.51 4.03
N HIS A 76 -6.25 -8.45 3.23
CA HIS A 76 -6.32 -8.58 1.77
C HIS A 76 -5.05 -9.27 1.30
N LYS A 77 -5.09 -10.60 1.28
CA LYS A 77 -4.06 -11.47 0.71
C LYS A 77 -3.90 -11.08 -0.75
N LYS A 78 -2.90 -10.26 -1.05
CA LYS A 78 -2.38 -10.14 -2.41
C LYS A 78 -1.67 -11.45 -2.69
N ALA A 79 -2.43 -12.47 -3.07
CA ALA A 79 -1.84 -13.68 -3.62
C ALA A 79 -1.02 -13.27 -4.86
N ALA A 80 0.30 -13.43 -4.77
CA ALA A 80 1.23 -13.50 -5.88
C ALA A 80 1.34 -12.30 -6.83
N ILE A 81 1.86 -11.14 -6.37
CA ILE A 81 2.35 -10.09 -7.31
C ILE A 81 3.86 -9.81 -7.19
N ASN A 82 4.53 -10.19 -6.10
CA ASN A 82 5.99 -10.05 -6.01
C ASN A 82 6.76 -11.24 -6.60
N THR A 83 6.20 -12.46 -6.55
CA THR A 83 6.90 -13.67 -7.03
C THR A 83 7.13 -13.67 -8.54
N SER A 84 6.17 -13.17 -9.33
CA SER A 84 6.31 -13.10 -10.80
C SER A 84 7.32 -12.05 -11.25
N ARG A 85 7.47 -10.94 -10.50
CA ARG A 85 8.46 -9.90 -10.80
C ARG A 85 9.89 -10.40 -10.52
N THR A 86 10.09 -11.05 -9.37
CA THR A 86 11.40 -11.62 -9.01
C THR A 86 11.82 -12.76 -9.95
N ARG A 87 10.89 -13.61 -10.43
CA ARG A 87 11.23 -14.63 -11.44
C ARG A 87 11.53 -14.01 -12.81
N ALA A 88 10.81 -12.98 -13.22
CA ALA A 88 11.03 -12.31 -14.50
C ALA A 88 12.37 -11.56 -14.53
N GLU A 89 12.75 -10.91 -13.42
CA GLU A 89 14.07 -10.26 -13.28
C GLU A 89 15.19 -11.30 -13.26
N LYS A 90 15.03 -12.42 -12.52
CA LYS A 90 16.03 -13.50 -12.50
C LYS A 90 16.22 -14.14 -13.87
N ALA A 91 15.13 -14.39 -14.61
CA ALA A 91 15.19 -14.94 -15.96
C ALA A 91 15.87 -13.99 -16.96
N ARG A 92 15.62 -12.67 -16.85
CA ARG A 92 16.29 -11.66 -17.68
C ARG A 92 17.78 -11.55 -17.38
N SER A 93 18.18 -11.62 -16.12
CA SER A 93 19.60 -11.63 -15.74
C SER A 93 20.32 -12.89 -16.21
N GLN A 94 19.66 -14.05 -16.20
CA GLN A 94 20.23 -15.30 -16.73
C GLN A 94 20.40 -15.25 -18.26
N GLN A 95 19.39 -14.75 -18.98
CA GLN A 95 19.46 -14.61 -20.43
C GLN A 95 20.54 -13.61 -20.88
N ALA A 96 20.71 -12.49 -20.15
CA ALA A 96 21.75 -11.52 -20.43
C ALA A 96 23.17 -12.09 -20.22
N SER A 97 23.38 -12.93 -19.21
CA SER A 97 24.68 -13.59 -18.99
C SER A 97 24.99 -14.70 -20.00
N GLU A 98 23.96 -15.30 -20.60
CA GLU A 98 24.12 -16.33 -21.64
C GLU A 98 24.45 -15.69 -23.01
N GLU A 99 23.89 -14.51 -23.31
CA GLU A 99 24.19 -13.74 -24.52
C GLU A 99 25.60 -13.12 -24.50
N GLU A 100 26.12 -12.71 -23.34
CA GLU A 100 27.51 -12.24 -23.19
C GLU A 100 28.57 -13.35 -23.37
N HIS A 101 28.20 -14.62 -23.19
CA HIS A 101 29.15 -15.74 -23.35
C HIS A 101 29.21 -16.32 -24.77
N GLN A 102 28.30 -15.90 -25.67
CA GLN A 102 28.27 -16.36 -27.08
C GLN A 102 28.84 -15.33 -28.08
N ASN A 103 29.36 -14.20 -27.60
CA ASN A 103 30.00 -13.14 -28.40
C ASN A 103 31.48 -13.00 -28.01
#